data_AF-A0A5N6A2E3-F1
#
_entry.id   AF-A0A5N6A2E3-F1
#
_cell.length_a   1.000
_cell.length_b   1.000
_cell.length_c   1.000
_cell.angle_alpha   90.00
_cell.angle_beta   90.00
_cell.angle_gamma   90.00
#
_symmetry.space_group_name_H-M   'P 1'
#
loop_
_entity.id
_entity.type
_entity.pdbx_description
1 polymer ?
#
loop_
_entity_poly.entity_id
_entity_poly.type
_entity_poly.pdbx_seq_one_letter_code
_entity_poly.pdbx_strand_id
1 'polypeptide(L)'
;MNLNQTADLLELLSAANVLNRMEAGTPDVWHAALGDLDYRDCMAAAADLIRTQQWVKIADIRKRVGERRSQAAADYVGPGLSAEIPDADPDDVAGYLAALRAGRQRAASGLERPRPVAALVAGVGRAVPAPRREPGPMSIPCPRCTAPMGRGCRLPSGRPRGAGPHRERAQAARQRWEATS
;
A
#
# COMPACT_ATOMS: atom_id res chain seq x y z
N MET A 1 20.34 20.11 5.86
CA MET A 1 20.19 21.34 6.67
C MET A 1 21.38 22.24 6.38
N ASN A 2 21.20 23.56 6.25
CA ASN A 2 22.31 24.51 6.03
C ASN A 2 22.96 24.99 7.36
N LEU A 3 24.04 25.78 7.28
CA LEU A 3 24.79 26.23 8.46
C LEU A 3 23.94 27.09 9.40
N ASN A 4 23.15 28.03 8.86
CA ASN A 4 22.28 28.91 9.67
C ASN A 4 21.23 28.10 10.42
N GLN A 5 20.58 27.16 9.74
CA GLN A 5 19.63 26.23 10.36
C GLN A 5 20.28 25.37 11.45
N THR A 6 21.57 25.04 11.30
CA THR A 6 22.32 24.32 12.34
C THR A 6 22.58 25.20 13.56
N ALA A 7 22.86 26.49 13.34
CA ALA A 7 22.98 27.46 14.43
C ALA A 7 21.65 27.62 15.19
N ASP A 8 20.52 27.72 14.49
CA ASP A 8 19.18 27.81 15.12
C ASP A 8 18.87 26.58 15.99
N LEU A 9 19.25 25.38 15.52
CA LEU A 9 19.10 24.13 16.29
C LEU A 9 19.92 24.18 17.58
N LEU A 10 21.16 24.65 17.51
CA LEU A 10 22.05 24.77 18.66
C LEU A 10 21.59 25.84 19.65
N GLU A 11 21.06 26.95 19.14
CA GLU A 11 20.45 28.00 19.95
C GLU A 11 19.29 27.41 20.78
N LEU A 12 18.39 26.65 20.15
CA LEU A 12 17.32 25.95 20.85
C LEU A 12 17.85 25.03 21.97
N LEU A 13 18.87 24.23 21.67
CA LEU A 13 19.44 23.28 22.64
C LEU A 13 20.11 24.00 23.83
N SER A 14 20.77 25.12 23.56
CA SER A 14 21.42 25.95 24.59
C SER A 14 20.42 26.71 25.45
N ALA A 15 19.33 27.20 24.84
CA ALA A 15 18.23 27.88 25.54
C ALA A 15 17.44 26.91 26.42
N ALA A 16 17.23 25.68 25.94
CA ALA A 16 16.54 24.64 26.70
C ALA A 16 17.40 24.07 27.83
N ASN A 17 18.73 24.04 27.67
CA ASN A 17 19.62 23.52 28.69
C ASN A 17 21.00 24.19 28.70
N VAL A 18 21.33 24.80 29.85
CA VAL A 18 22.63 25.45 30.12
C VAL A 18 23.84 24.54 29.88
N LEU A 19 23.67 23.22 30.00
CA LEU A 19 24.75 22.26 29.76
C LEU A 19 25.14 22.13 28.28
N ASN A 20 24.28 22.53 27.35
CA ASN A 20 24.58 22.61 25.91
C ASN A 20 25.22 23.97 25.55
N ARG A 21 26.23 24.41 26.29
CA ARG A 21 26.91 25.68 26.00
C ARG A 21 27.62 25.59 24.65
N MET A 22 27.44 26.63 23.84
CA MET A 22 28.10 26.75 22.54
C MET A 22 29.47 27.41 22.69
N GLU A 23 30.49 26.79 22.11
CA GLU A 23 31.83 27.38 21.92
C GLU A 23 32.01 27.83 20.47
N ALA A 24 33.00 28.68 20.22
CA ALA A 24 33.36 29.10 18.87
C ALA A 24 33.71 27.85 18.01
N GLY A 25 33.07 27.70 16.85
CA GLY A 25 33.23 26.53 15.96
C GLY A 25 32.27 25.36 16.22
N THR A 26 31.47 25.41 17.29
CA THR A 26 30.43 24.39 17.56
C THR A 26 29.42 24.26 16.39
N PRO A 27 28.93 25.34 15.76
CA PRO A 27 28.04 25.24 14.60
C PRO A 27 28.63 24.45 13.43
N ASP A 28 29.90 24.65 13.11
CA ASP A 28 30.55 23.98 11.98
C ASP A 28 30.68 22.47 12.21
N VAL A 29 31.05 22.06 13.44
CA VAL A 29 31.15 20.65 13.82
C VAL A 29 29.80 19.95 13.76
N TRP A 30 28.76 20.60 14.29
CA TRP A 30 27.41 20.06 14.23
C TRP A 30 26.88 20.01 12.80
N HIS A 31 27.23 21.00 11.97
CA HIS A 31 26.81 21.04 10.58
C HIS A 31 27.49 19.93 9.78
N ALA A 32 28.79 19.70 9.99
CA ALA A 32 29.49 18.57 9.38
C ALA A 32 28.85 17.22 9.73
N ALA A 33 28.25 17.11 10.92
CA ALA A 33 27.65 15.88 11.41
C ALA A 33 26.14 15.76 11.21
N LEU A 34 25.40 16.82 10.87
CA LEU A 34 23.94 16.80 10.70
C LEU A 34 23.47 17.46 9.40
N GLY A 35 24.39 18.02 8.60
CA GLY A 35 24.07 18.73 7.36
C GLY A 35 23.34 17.88 6.33
N ASP A 36 23.52 16.56 6.39
CA ASP A 36 22.80 15.57 5.57
C ASP A 36 21.34 15.35 5.98
N LEU A 37 20.94 15.78 7.19
CA LEU A 37 19.59 15.63 7.70
C LEU A 37 18.70 16.84 7.38
N ASP A 38 17.39 16.61 7.39
CA ASP A 38 16.41 17.68 7.19
C ASP A 38 16.29 18.54 8.46
N TYR A 39 16.22 19.86 8.30
CA TYR A 39 16.14 20.80 9.41
C TYR A 39 14.90 20.56 10.29
N ARG A 40 13.74 20.29 9.67
CA ARG A 40 12.48 20.07 10.39
C ARG A 40 12.56 18.81 11.23
N ASP A 41 13.15 17.74 10.71
CA ASP A 41 13.37 16.49 11.44
C ASP A 41 14.30 16.70 12.63
N CYS A 42 15.41 17.43 12.44
CA CYS A 42 16.35 17.75 13.51
C CYS A 42 15.72 18.60 14.62
N MET A 43 14.93 19.62 14.27
CA MET A 43 14.22 20.45 15.25
C MET A 43 13.19 19.65 16.05
N ALA A 44 12.43 18.77 15.39
CA ALA A 44 11.48 17.91 16.07
C ALA A 44 12.16 16.90 16.99
N ALA A 45 13.28 16.32 16.55
CA ALA A 45 14.10 15.42 17.37
C ALA A 45 14.68 16.13 18.60
N ALA A 46 15.21 17.35 18.44
CA ALA A 46 15.69 18.16 19.55
C ALA A 46 14.57 18.46 20.56
N ALA A 47 13.40 18.88 20.09
CA ALA A 47 12.24 19.17 20.95
C ALA A 47 11.79 17.97 21.79
N ASP A 48 11.91 16.74 21.29
CA ASP A 48 11.62 15.54 22.07
C ASP A 48 12.72 15.25 23.10
N LEU A 49 13.98 15.43 22.71
CA LEU A 49 15.14 15.09 23.55
C LEU A 49 15.28 16.05 24.73
N ILE A 50 15.07 17.35 24.54
CA ILE A 50 15.15 18.35 25.62
C ILE A 50 14.14 18.09 26.75
N ARG A 51 13.04 17.38 26.48
CA ARG A 51 12.04 17.02 27.50
C ARG A 51 12.48 15.87 28.40
N THR A 52 13.44 15.08 27.95
CA THR A 52 13.81 13.79 28.57
C THR A 52 15.28 13.72 28.98
N GLN A 53 16.13 14.58 28.42
CA GLN A 53 17.57 14.54 28.61
C GLN A 53 18.10 15.89 29.08
N GLN A 54 19.02 15.86 30.03
CA GLN A 54 19.74 17.04 30.51
C GLN A 54 20.91 17.44 29.60
N TRP A 55 21.36 16.56 28.71
CA TRP A 55 22.40 16.86 27.73
C TRP A 55 22.08 16.10 26.45
N VAL A 56 22.02 16.83 25.34
CA VAL A 56 21.77 16.28 24.00
C VAL A 56 23.07 16.27 23.20
N LYS A 57 23.44 15.10 22.66
CA LYS A 57 24.61 14.97 21.77
C LYS A 57 24.15 14.89 20.32
N ILE A 58 25.09 15.13 19.40
CA ILE A 58 24.90 14.94 17.95
C ILE A 58 24.32 13.55 17.64
N ALA A 59 24.88 12.51 18.26
CA ALA A 59 24.44 11.12 18.06
C ALA A 59 22.98 10.90 18.49
N ASP A 60 22.52 11.57 19.54
CA ASP A 60 21.15 11.46 20.03
C ASP A 60 20.16 12.05 19.03
N ILE A 61 20.49 13.20 18.43
CA ILE A 61 19.70 13.80 17.35
C ILE A 61 19.60 12.85 16.15
N ARG A 62 20.74 12.32 15.66
CA ARG A 62 20.73 11.36 14.52
C ARG A 62 19.87 10.14 14.85
N LYS A 63 20.05 9.57 16.04
CA LYS A 63 19.28 8.41 16.49
C LYS A 63 17.78 8.72 16.54
N ARG A 64 17.38 9.83 17.15
CA ARG A 64 15.97 10.22 17.27
C ARG A 64 15.34 10.56 15.92
N VAL A 65 16.06 11.19 15.00
CA VAL A 65 15.59 11.38 13.61
C VAL A 65 15.35 10.03 12.94
N GLY A 66 16.27 9.07 13.10
CA GLY A 66 16.11 7.70 12.61
C GLY A 66 14.88 7.01 13.20
N GLU A 67 14.67 7.10 14.52
CA GLU A 67 13.50 6.55 15.22
C GLU A 67 12.20 7.17 14.72
N ARG A 68 12.15 8.50 14.56
CA ARG A 68 10.96 9.20 14.05
C ARG A 68 10.63 8.78 12.63
N ARG A 69 11.64 8.69 11.75
CA ARG A 69 11.47 8.21 10.38
C ARG A 69 11.04 6.74 10.34
N SER A 70 11.58 5.91 11.23
CA SER A 70 11.19 4.50 11.34
C SER A 70 9.78 4.33 11.88
N GLN A 71 9.35 5.14 12.86
CA GLN A 71 7.98 5.13 13.38
C GLN A 71 7.00 5.62 12.33
N ALA A 72 7.34 6.71 11.64
CA ALA A 72 6.56 7.17 10.49
C ALA A 72 6.46 6.05 9.45
N ALA A 73 7.56 5.39 9.11
CA ALA A 73 7.61 4.26 8.17
C ALA A 73 6.97 2.95 8.71
N ALA A 74 6.73 2.81 10.02
CA ALA A 74 6.27 1.56 10.63
C ALA A 74 4.84 1.20 10.18
N ASP A 75 4.01 2.22 9.94
CA ASP A 75 2.66 2.05 9.41
C ASP A 75 2.66 1.75 7.90
N TYR A 76 3.81 1.85 7.24
CA TYR A 76 3.97 1.60 5.80
C TYR A 76 4.40 0.16 5.47
N VAL A 77 3.96 -0.80 6.27
CA VAL A 77 4.00 -2.23 5.92
C VAL A 77 2.67 -2.87 6.32
N GLY A 78 1.77 -3.04 5.35
CA GLY A 78 0.43 -3.59 5.59
C GLY A 78 -0.69 -2.63 5.18
N PRO A 79 -1.96 -3.05 5.28
CA PRO A 79 -3.10 -2.40 4.63
C PRO A 79 -3.23 -0.94 5.06
N GLY A 80 -3.09 0.01 4.13
CA GLY A 80 -3.05 1.44 4.46
C GLY A 80 -2.24 2.31 3.49
N LEU A 81 -1.24 1.72 2.83
CA LEU A 81 -0.48 2.31 1.73
C LEU A 81 -1.38 2.64 0.53
N SER A 82 -1.03 3.67 -0.26
CA SER A 82 -1.50 3.72 -1.65
C SER A 82 -1.05 2.43 -2.33
N ALA A 83 -2.01 1.67 -2.86
CA ALA A 83 -1.76 0.48 -3.67
C ALA A 83 -1.18 0.86 -5.05
N GLU A 84 -0.22 1.78 -5.10
CA GLU A 84 0.66 1.86 -6.26
C GLU A 84 1.59 0.67 -6.15
N ILE A 85 1.13 -0.44 -6.74
CA ILE A 85 2.00 -1.50 -7.20
C ILE A 85 3.11 -0.78 -7.97
N PRO A 86 4.39 -0.92 -7.58
CA PRO A 86 5.47 -0.34 -8.35
C PRO A 86 5.29 -0.68 -9.82
N ASP A 87 5.34 0.31 -10.72
CA ASP A 87 5.30 0.12 -12.17
C ASP A 87 6.63 -0.46 -12.70
N ALA A 88 7.22 -1.35 -11.89
CA ALA A 88 8.43 -2.09 -12.15
C ALA A 88 8.02 -3.53 -12.43
N ASP A 89 8.65 -4.11 -13.44
CA ASP A 89 8.45 -5.51 -13.80
C ASP A 89 8.64 -6.40 -12.56
N PRO A 90 7.64 -7.18 -12.13
CA PRO A 90 7.77 -8.07 -10.98
C PRO A 90 8.86 -9.14 -11.16
N ASP A 91 9.26 -9.42 -12.40
CA ASP A 91 10.36 -10.33 -12.72
C ASP A 91 11.75 -9.65 -12.62
N ASP A 92 11.81 -8.32 -12.56
CA ASP A 92 13.00 -7.55 -12.16
C ASP A 92 12.99 -7.28 -10.65
N VAL A 93 13.47 -8.27 -9.89
CA VAL A 93 13.57 -8.20 -8.43
C VAL A 93 14.37 -6.97 -7.96
N ALA A 94 15.40 -6.55 -8.70
CA ALA A 94 16.23 -5.43 -8.30
C ALA A 94 15.48 -4.10 -8.49
N GLY A 95 14.83 -3.91 -9.64
CA GLY A 95 13.97 -2.77 -9.94
C GLY A 95 12.78 -2.66 -8.98
N TYR A 96 12.12 -3.78 -8.70
CA TYR A 96 11.01 -3.86 -7.77
C TYR A 96 11.41 -3.44 -6.34
N LEU A 97 12.54 -3.95 -5.84
CA LEU A 97 13.05 -3.59 -4.51
C LEU A 97 13.51 -2.12 -4.43
N ALA A 98 14.07 -1.57 -5.50
CA ALA A 98 14.45 -0.16 -5.57
C ALA A 98 13.22 0.75 -5.49
N ALA A 99 12.16 0.43 -6.24
CA ALA A 99 10.90 1.17 -6.20
C ALA A 99 10.22 1.10 -4.81
N LEU A 100 10.27 -0.06 -4.16
CA LEU A 100 9.80 -0.23 -2.77
C LEU A 100 10.56 0.66 -1.77
N ARG A 101 11.90 0.73 -1.90
CA ARG A 101 12.72 1.60 -1.04
C ARG A 101 12.43 3.08 -1.29
N ALA A 102 12.21 3.48 -2.54
CA ALA A 102 11.85 4.85 -2.90
C ALA A 102 10.49 5.25 -2.32
N GLY A 103 9.48 4.37 -2.38
CA GLY A 103 8.18 4.61 -1.73
C GLY A 103 8.32 4.79 -0.22
N ARG A 104 9.10 3.93 0.46
CA ARG A 104 9.40 4.07 1.89
C ARG A 104 10.09 5.38 2.25
N GLN A 105 10.99 5.86 1.40
CA GLN A 105 11.64 7.16 1.60
C GLN A 105 10.65 8.32 1.48
N ARG A 106 9.75 8.30 0.50
CA ARG A 106 8.70 9.33 0.36
C ARG A 106 7.78 9.38 1.57
N ALA A 107 7.32 8.22 2.03
CA ALA A 107 6.55 8.04 3.25
C ALA A 107 7.29 8.58 4.49
N ALA A 108 8.55 8.17 4.70
CA ALA A 108 9.36 8.58 5.85
C ALA A 108 9.70 10.08 5.86
N SER A 109 9.80 10.70 4.69
CA SER A 109 10.03 12.15 4.54
C SER A 109 8.77 13.01 4.73
N GLY A 110 7.59 12.37 4.86
CA GLY A 110 6.31 13.08 4.97
C GLY A 110 5.85 13.75 3.66
N LEU A 111 6.47 13.43 2.52
CA LEU A 111 6.04 13.85 1.20
C LEU A 111 4.74 13.13 0.76
N GLU A 112 4.52 11.91 1.27
CA GLU A 112 3.25 11.19 1.14
C GLU A 112 2.38 11.41 2.39
N ARG A 113 1.10 11.75 2.18
CA ARG A 113 0.11 11.87 3.26
C ARG A 113 -0.66 10.56 3.41
N PRO A 114 -0.85 10.05 4.64
CA PRO A 114 -1.66 8.87 4.86
C PRO A 114 -3.11 9.09 4.39
N ARG A 115 -3.68 8.09 3.72
CA ARG A 115 -5.11 8.13 3.35
C ARG A 115 -5.95 7.83 4.60
N PRO A 116 -7.04 8.58 4.85
CA PRO A 116 -7.91 8.29 5.98
C PRO A 116 -8.52 6.89 5.83
N VAL A 117 -8.54 6.11 6.91
CA VAL A 117 -9.04 4.72 6.94
C VAL A 117 -10.43 4.61 6.32
N ALA A 118 -11.31 5.59 6.58
CA ALA A 118 -12.65 5.66 6.00
C ALA A 118 -12.66 5.59 4.45
N ALA A 119 -11.66 6.18 3.79
CA ALA A 119 -11.53 6.12 2.33
C ALA A 119 -11.08 4.74 1.82
N LEU A 120 -10.38 3.97 2.65
CA LEU A 120 -9.91 2.62 2.31
C LEU A 120 -11.02 1.56 2.49
N VAL A 121 -11.89 1.75 3.49
CA VAL A 121 -13.01 0.82 3.75
C VAL A 121 -14.32 1.21 3.05
N ALA A 122 -14.39 2.34 2.34
CA ALA A 122 -15.60 2.81 1.66
C ALA A 122 -16.22 1.81 0.65
N GLY A 123 -15.43 0.84 0.18
CA GLY A 123 -15.88 -0.24 -0.70
C GLY A 123 -16.12 -1.59 -0.02
N VAL A 124 -15.75 -1.75 1.25
CA VAL A 124 -15.92 -3.02 1.98
C VAL A 124 -17.40 -3.26 2.25
N GLY A 125 -17.89 -4.45 1.92
CA GLY A 125 -19.30 -4.80 2.05
C GLY A 125 -20.20 -4.35 0.89
N ARG A 126 -19.66 -3.65 -0.12
CA ARG A 126 -20.40 -3.44 -1.37
C ARG A 126 -20.50 -4.76 -2.13
N ALA A 127 -21.71 -5.09 -2.58
CA ALA A 127 -21.91 -6.22 -3.47
C ALA A 127 -21.13 -5.98 -4.76
N VAL A 128 -20.15 -6.86 -5.04
CA VAL A 128 -19.51 -6.90 -6.35
C VAL A 128 -20.59 -7.35 -7.34
N PRO A 129 -20.95 -6.56 -8.36
CA PRO A 129 -21.90 -7.01 -9.35
C PRO A 129 -21.32 -8.24 -10.01
N ALA A 130 -21.94 -9.39 -9.76
CA ALA A 130 -21.52 -10.63 -10.39
C ALA A 130 -21.68 -10.44 -11.90
N PRO A 131 -20.64 -10.70 -12.71
CA PRO A 131 -20.80 -10.67 -14.15
C PRO A 131 -21.91 -11.66 -14.50
N ARG A 132 -22.94 -11.19 -15.19
CA ARG A 132 -24.02 -12.03 -15.71
C ARG A 132 -23.39 -13.04 -16.67
N ARG A 133 -23.16 -14.27 -16.21
CA ARG A 133 -22.64 -15.35 -17.07
C ARG A 133 -23.80 -15.92 -17.87
N GLU A 134 -23.64 -15.97 -19.19
CA GLU A 134 -24.58 -16.65 -20.07
C GLU A 134 -24.77 -18.10 -19.58
N PRO A 135 -26.00 -18.55 -19.28
CA PRO A 135 -26.27 -19.90 -18.82
C PRO A 135 -25.82 -20.91 -19.88
N GLY A 136 -24.91 -21.80 -19.52
CA GLY A 136 -24.51 -22.88 -20.41
C GLY A 136 -25.70 -23.78 -20.80
N PRO A 137 -25.58 -24.58 -21.87
CA PRO A 137 -26.66 -25.42 -22.39
C PRO A 137 -27.23 -26.43 -21.37
N MET A 138 -26.52 -26.74 -20.29
CA MET A 138 -26.98 -27.66 -19.25
C MET A 138 -27.90 -27.01 -18.20
N SER A 139 -28.11 -25.69 -18.26
CA SER A 139 -28.94 -24.92 -17.32
C SER A 139 -30.45 -25.11 -17.51
N ILE A 140 -30.87 -25.76 -18.60
CA ILE A 140 -32.29 -26.07 -18.90
C ILE A 140 -32.46 -27.56 -19.23
N PRO A 141 -33.66 -28.15 -19.10
CA PRO A 141 -33.93 -29.48 -19.61
C PRO A 141 -33.81 -29.53 -21.15
N CYS A 142 -33.42 -30.69 -21.69
CA CYS A 142 -33.32 -30.86 -23.14
C CYS A 142 -34.72 -31.03 -23.77
N PRO A 143 -35.15 -30.16 -24.70
CA PRO A 143 -36.45 -30.31 -25.35
C PRO A 143 -36.52 -31.54 -26.27
N ARG A 144 -35.37 -32.04 -26.75
CA ARG A 144 -35.30 -33.17 -27.69
C ARG A 144 -35.33 -34.54 -27.02
N CYS A 145 -34.58 -34.72 -25.94
CA CYS A 145 -34.43 -36.03 -25.29
C CYS A 145 -34.85 -36.01 -23.81
N THR A 146 -35.54 -34.95 -23.38
CA THR A 146 -36.06 -34.74 -22.02
C THR A 146 -35.04 -34.87 -20.89
N ALA A 147 -33.75 -34.84 -21.20
CA ALA A 147 -32.68 -34.94 -20.21
C ALA A 147 -32.75 -33.75 -19.22
N PRO A 148 -32.70 -34.01 -17.90
CA PRO A 148 -32.85 -32.97 -16.90
C PRO A 148 -31.67 -31.99 -16.86
N MET A 149 -31.86 -30.88 -16.16
CA MET A 149 -30.81 -29.88 -15.90
C MET A 149 -29.58 -30.54 -15.27
N GLY A 150 -28.38 -30.12 -15.69
CA GLY A 150 -27.10 -30.66 -15.21
C GLY A 150 -26.74 -32.06 -15.72
N ARG A 151 -27.62 -32.76 -16.44
CA ARG A 151 -27.32 -34.08 -17.04
C ARG A 151 -27.03 -33.99 -18.52
N GLY A 152 -26.07 -34.78 -19.00
CA GLY A 152 -25.74 -34.89 -20.43
C GLY A 152 -26.90 -35.43 -21.27
N CYS A 153 -26.94 -35.06 -22.54
CA CYS A 153 -27.93 -35.59 -23.48
C CYS A 153 -27.64 -37.06 -23.81
N ARG A 154 -28.69 -37.81 -24.15
CA ARG A 154 -28.62 -39.22 -24.51
C ARG A 154 -29.05 -39.43 -25.96
N LEU A 155 -28.49 -40.46 -26.59
CA LEU A 155 -28.93 -40.96 -27.89
C LEU A 155 -30.28 -41.68 -27.74
N PRO A 156 -31.04 -41.91 -28.84
CA PRO A 156 -32.26 -42.71 -28.81
C PRO A 156 -32.06 -44.11 -28.23
N SER A 157 -30.84 -44.67 -28.35
CA SER A 157 -30.43 -45.93 -27.73
C SER A 157 -30.22 -45.87 -26.21
N GLY A 158 -30.48 -44.73 -25.56
CA GLY A 158 -30.30 -44.51 -24.11
C GLY A 158 -28.86 -44.25 -23.66
N ARG A 159 -27.87 -44.42 -24.56
CA ARG A 159 -26.45 -44.20 -24.29
C ARG A 159 -26.10 -42.70 -24.20
N PRO A 160 -25.10 -42.31 -23.38
CA PRO A 160 -24.66 -40.92 -23.29
C PRO A 160 -24.08 -40.44 -24.63
N ARG A 161 -24.34 -39.18 -24.97
CA ARG A 161 -23.85 -38.55 -26.20
C ARG A 161 -22.46 -37.95 -25.96
N GLY A 162 -21.46 -38.41 -26.73
CA GLY A 162 -20.09 -37.86 -26.68
C GLY A 162 -19.95 -36.48 -27.34
N ALA A 163 -20.81 -36.16 -28.31
CA ALA A 163 -20.78 -34.90 -29.08
C ALA A 163 -21.42 -33.70 -28.36
N GLY A 164 -21.44 -33.70 -27.03
CA GLY A 164 -22.04 -32.63 -26.23
C GLY A 164 -23.59 -32.59 -26.25
N PRO A 165 -24.21 -31.50 -25.74
CA PRO A 165 -25.66 -31.37 -25.69
C PRO A 165 -26.29 -31.22 -27.08
N HIS A 166 -27.56 -31.60 -27.20
CA HIS A 166 -28.36 -31.37 -28.41
C HIS A 166 -28.39 -29.87 -28.77
N ARG A 167 -28.33 -29.54 -30.07
CA ARG A 167 -28.32 -28.15 -30.56
C ARG A 167 -29.54 -27.37 -30.08
N GLU A 168 -30.69 -28.05 -30.03
CA GLU A 168 -31.97 -27.54 -29.57
C GLU A 168 -31.91 -27.13 -28.09
N ARG A 169 -31.14 -27.86 -27.27
CA ARG A 169 -30.90 -27.50 -25.87
C ARG A 169 -30.03 -26.24 -25.76
N ALA A 170 -29.00 -26.12 -26.59
CA ALA A 170 -28.15 -24.93 -26.61
C ALA A 170 -28.91 -23.69 -27.09
N GLN A 171 -29.74 -23.82 -28.12
CA GLN A 171 -30.59 -22.73 -28.62
C GLN A 171 -31.64 -22.30 -27.60
N ALA A 172 -32.33 -23.25 -26.96
CA ALA A 172 -33.33 -22.93 -25.94
C ALA A 172 -32.70 -22.27 -24.70
N ALA A 173 -31.47 -22.63 -24.33
CA ALA A 173 -30.75 -21.98 -23.23
C ALA A 173 -30.45 -20.50 -23.55
N ARG A 174 -30.01 -20.22 -24.79
CA ARG A 174 -29.78 -18.85 -25.28
C ARG A 174 -31.05 -18.02 -25.34
N GLN A 175 -32.12 -18.56 -25.92
CA GLN A 175 -33.40 -17.86 -26.04
C GLN A 175 -33.99 -17.52 -24.66
N ARG A 176 -33.89 -18.43 -23.69
CA ARG A 176 -34.35 -18.18 -22.32
C ARG A 176 -33.52 -17.10 -21.63
N TRP A 177 -32.21 -17.05 -21.89
CA TRP A 177 -31.33 -16.02 -21.37
C TRP A 177 -31.66 -14.64 -21.95
N GLU A 178 -31.82 -14.56 -23.27
CA GLU A 178 -32.21 -13.33 -23.97
C GLU A 178 -33.57 -12.81 -23.47
N ALA A 179 -34.55 -13.69 -23.25
CA ALA A 179 -35.88 -13.31 -22.76
C ALA A 179 -35.91 -12.87 -21.27
N THR A 180 -34.90 -13.25 -20.49
CA THR A 180 -34.77 -12.82 -19.09
C THR A 180 -33.80 -11.67 -18.92
N SER A 181 -33.15 -11.23 -19.99
CA SER A 181 -32.13 -10.18 -19.98
C SER A 181 -32.70 -8.79 -20.20
#